data_AF-A0A940UMD2-F1
#
_entry.id   AF-A0A940UMD2-F1
#
_cell.length_a   1.000
_cell.length_b   1.000
_cell.length_c   1.000
_cell.angle_alpha   90.00
_cell.angle_beta   90.00
_cell.angle_gamma   90.00
#
_symmetry.space_group_name_H-M   'P 1'
#
loop_
_entity.id
_entity.type
_entity.pdbx_description
1 polymer ?
#
loop_
_entity_poly.entity_id
_entity_poly.type
_entity_poly.pdbx_seq_one_letter_code
_entity_poly.pdbx_strand_id
1 'polypeptide(L)'
;MKYDFDHDIERRGTDSYKWHKYEEDIIPLWVADMDFVSAQPIVDVLRQRADHGVFGYGGPPGELACVIQEPRYSPHTNRHSGS
;
A
#
# COMPACT_ATOMS: atom_id res chain seq x y z
N MET A 1 -12.00 11.12 3.67
CA MET A 1 -10.92 11.15 2.66
C MET A 1 -11.48 10.54 1.39
N LYS A 2 -11.26 11.17 0.23
CA LYS A 2 -11.63 10.60 -1.06
C LYS A 2 -10.36 10.00 -1.67
N TYR A 3 -10.37 8.69 -1.91
CA TYR A 3 -9.29 8.01 -2.64
C TYR A 3 -9.65 7.99 -4.13
N ASP A 4 -8.63 8.12 -4.96
CA ASP A 4 -8.76 7.98 -6.40
C ASP A 4 -8.24 6.60 -6.81
N PHE A 5 -9.14 5.78 -7.35
CA PHE A 5 -8.82 4.44 -7.87
C PHE A 5 -8.97 4.39 -9.40
N ASP A 6 -9.35 5.50 -10.03
CA ASP A 6 -9.55 5.59 -11.48
C ASP A 6 -8.32 6.21 -12.17
N HIS A 7 -7.32 6.63 -11.40
CA HIS A 7 -6.07 7.15 -11.90
C HIS A 7 -5.13 6.02 -12.33
N ASP A 8 -4.87 5.94 -13.64
CA ASP A 8 -3.87 5.04 -14.21
C ASP A 8 -2.45 5.44 -13.82
N ILE A 9 -1.65 4.46 -13.39
CA ILE A 9 -0.25 4.63 -12.98
C ILE A 9 0.63 3.79 -13.88
N GLU A 10 1.52 4.43 -14.64
CA GLU A 10 2.55 3.70 -15.40
C GLU A 10 3.58 3.11 -14.43
N ARG A 11 3.79 1.79 -14.54
CA ARG A 11 4.69 1.01 -13.66
C ARG A 11 5.81 0.34 -14.45
N ARG A 12 5.82 0.40 -15.78
CA ARG A 12 6.94 -0.03 -16.62
C ARG A 12 8.12 0.92 -16.45
N GLY A 13 9.35 0.38 -16.51
CA GLY A 13 10.56 1.14 -16.25
C GLY A 13 10.81 1.48 -14.78
N THR A 14 10.01 0.92 -13.87
CA THR A 14 10.24 0.98 -12.40
C THR A 14 10.93 -0.32 -11.93
N ASP A 15 10.88 -0.65 -10.65
CA ASP A 15 11.34 -1.95 -10.13
C ASP A 15 10.17 -2.97 -10.01
N SER A 16 9.10 -2.81 -10.79
CA SER A 16 7.87 -3.62 -10.67
C SER A 16 8.02 -5.02 -11.28
N TYR A 17 8.04 -6.06 -10.43
CA TYR A 17 8.07 -7.44 -10.89
C TYR A 17 6.84 -7.85 -11.71
N LYS A 18 5.65 -7.32 -11.38
CA LYS A 18 4.41 -7.57 -12.11
C LYS A 18 4.51 -7.12 -13.57
N TRP A 19 5.03 -5.92 -13.78
CA TRP A 19 5.08 -5.25 -15.10
C TRP A 19 6.38 -5.51 -15.88
N HIS A 20 7.44 -6.03 -15.24
CA HIS A 20 8.72 -6.35 -15.89
C HIS A 20 8.79 -7.75 -16.51
N LYS A 21 7.89 -8.66 -16.14
CA LYS A 21 8.00 -10.07 -16.56
C LYS A 21 7.71 -10.30 -18.04
N TYR A 22 6.90 -9.45 -18.66
CA TYR A 22 6.36 -9.65 -20.00
C TYR A 22 6.56 -8.40 -20.85
N GLU A 23 6.53 -8.60 -22.17
CA GLU A 23 6.59 -7.54 -23.18
C GLU A 23 5.42 -6.53 -23.05
N GLU A 24 5.53 -5.39 -23.73
CA GLU A 24 4.59 -4.27 -23.58
C GLU A 24 3.15 -4.58 -24.03
N ASP A 25 2.97 -5.56 -24.91
CA ASP A 25 1.68 -6.01 -25.42
C ASP A 25 0.91 -6.92 -24.47
N ILE A 26 1.51 -7.27 -23.32
CA ILE A 26 0.90 -8.13 -22.29
C ILE A 26 0.45 -7.30 -21.09
N ILE A 27 -0.80 -7.53 -20.66
CA ILE A 27 -1.38 -6.98 -19.43
C ILE A 27 -1.23 -8.03 -18.29
N PRO A 28 -0.40 -7.78 -17.27
CA PRO A 28 -0.16 -8.73 -16.19
C PRO A 28 -1.24 -8.65 -15.09
N LEU A 29 -1.90 -9.78 -14.79
CA LEU A 29 -2.99 -9.87 -13.78
C LEU A 29 -2.75 -10.94 -12.70
N TRP A 30 -1.49 -11.35 -12.48
CA TRP A 30 -1.17 -12.57 -11.73
C TRP A 30 -0.48 -12.33 -10.38
N VAL A 31 0.20 -11.21 -10.18
CA VAL A 31 0.81 -10.87 -8.88
C VAL A 31 -0.24 -10.25 -7.97
N ALA A 32 -0.28 -10.67 -6.71
CA ALA A 32 -1.10 -10.06 -5.67
C ALA A 32 -0.52 -8.72 -5.17
N ASP A 33 -0.22 -7.80 -6.09
CA ASP A 33 0.04 -6.39 -5.83
C ASP A 33 -1.05 -5.54 -6.52
N MET A 34 -1.05 -4.23 -6.27
CA MET A 34 -2.06 -3.32 -6.80
C MET A 34 -1.44 -2.29 -7.75
N ASP A 35 -2.24 -1.80 -8.69
CA ASP A 35 -1.89 -0.68 -9.57
C ASP A 35 -2.47 0.66 -9.06
N PHE A 36 -2.51 0.82 -7.73
CA PHE A 36 -3.00 2.03 -7.05
C PHE A 36 -1.89 2.68 -6.22
N VAL A 37 -1.99 3.99 -6.02
CA VAL A 37 -1.13 4.69 -5.07
C VAL A 37 -1.39 4.19 -3.65
N SER A 38 -0.33 4.09 -2.85
CA SER A 38 -0.47 3.87 -1.41
C SER A 38 -1.23 5.03 -0.76
N ALA A 39 -1.91 4.77 0.34
CA ALA A 39 -2.67 5.80 1.06
C ALA A 39 -1.79 7.00 1.43
N GLN A 40 -2.33 8.21 1.30
CA GLN A 40 -1.59 9.46 1.51
C GLN A 40 -0.78 9.49 2.83
N PRO A 41 -1.31 9.03 3.98
CA PRO A 41 -0.54 9.00 5.23
C PRO A 41 0.75 8.15 5.15
N ILE A 42 0.76 7.09 4.35
CA ILE A 42 1.94 6.23 4.15
C ILE A 42 2.99 7.00 3.32
N VAL A 43 2.55 7.64 2.23
CA VAL A 43 3.42 8.41 1.34
C VAL A 43 4.08 9.58 2.09
N ASP A 44 3.32 10.28 2.92
CA ASP A 44 3.81 11.44 3.67
C ASP A 44 4.87 11.04 4.71
N VAL A 45 4.66 9.96 5.45
CA VAL A 45 5.64 9.47 6.43
C VAL A 45 6.92 8.98 5.74
N LEU A 46 6.81 8.36 4.55
CA LEU A 46 7.98 7.97 3.76
C LEU A 46 8.79 9.19 3.28
N ARG A 47 8.11 10.24 2.80
CA ARG A 47 8.77 11.51 2.41
C ARG A 47 9.48 12.15 3.61
N GLN A 48 8.78 12.31 4.73
CA GLN A 48 9.36 12.86 5.95
C GLN A 48 10.58 12.06 6.43
N ARG A 49 10.53 10.72 6.31
CA ARG A 49 11.66 9.85 6.67
C ARG A 49 12.85 10.05 5.74
N ALA A 50 12.61 10.26 4.45
CA ALA A 50 13.65 10.56 3.47
C ALA A 50 14.28 11.94 3.74
N ASP A 51 13.47 12.96 4.03
CA ASP A 51 13.92 14.33 4.32
C ASP A 51 14.83 14.42 5.54
N HIS A 52 14.70 13.51 6.51
CA HIS A 52 15.60 13.43 7.66
C HIS A 52 17.07 13.20 7.25
N GLY A 53 17.35 12.54 6.11
CA GLY A 53 18.70 12.39 5.57
C GLY A 53 19.64 11.44 6.31
N VAL A 54 19.28 10.96 7.51
CA VAL A 54 20.08 9.98 8.29
C VAL A 54 19.40 8.62 8.29
N PHE A 55 20.05 7.61 7.70
CA PHE A 55 19.51 6.25 7.51
C PHE A 55 20.25 5.16 8.29
N GLY A 56 20.84 5.53 9.44
CA GLY A 56 21.49 4.58 10.35
C GLY A 56 20.53 3.62 11.05
N TYR A 57 21.07 2.83 11.99
CA TYR A 57 20.32 1.82 12.74
C TYR A 57 19.09 2.40 13.46
N GLY A 58 17.92 1.81 13.19
CA GLY A 58 16.66 2.14 13.84
C GLY A 58 16.06 0.91 14.53
N GLY A 59 15.30 1.14 15.59
CA GLY A 59 14.45 0.14 16.23
C GLY A 59 12.99 0.26 15.78
N PRO A 60 12.14 -0.75 16.06
CA PRO A 60 10.70 -0.64 15.82
C PRO A 60 10.10 0.50 16.65
N PRO A 61 9.12 1.25 16.12
CA PRO A 61 8.36 2.22 16.91
C PRO A 61 7.70 1.55 18.12
N GLY A 62 7.68 2.24 19.28
CA GLY A 62 7.12 1.67 20.52
C GLY A 62 5.67 1.22 20.40
N GLU A 63 4.89 1.88 19.53
CA GLU A 63 3.47 1.60 19.30
C GLU A 63 3.22 0.48 18.28
N LEU A 64 4.23 0.04 17.53
CA LEU A 64 4.07 -0.91 16.42
C LEU A 64 3.44 -2.23 16.88
N ALA A 65 3.89 -2.76 18.03
CA ALA A 65 3.35 -4.00 18.57
C ALA A 65 1.87 -3.85 18.96
N CYS A 66 1.49 -2.70 19.53
CA CYS A 66 0.11 -2.41 19.91
C CYS A 66 -0.80 -2.42 18.68
N VAL A 67 -0.46 -1.65 17.64
CA VAL A 67 -1.27 -1.53 16.42
C VAL A 67 -1.46 -2.86 15.68
N ILE A 68 -0.45 -3.74 15.69
CA ILE A 68 -0.53 -5.05 15.01
C ILE A 68 -1.34 -6.06 15.81
N GLN A 69 -1.22 -6.03 17.14
CA GLN A 69 -1.89 -6.99 18.03
C GLN A 69 -3.33 -6.59 18.37
N GLU A 70 -3.69 -5.33 18.18
CA GLU A 70 -5.05 -4.85 18.36
C GLU A 70 -6.02 -5.59 17.42
N PRO A 71 -7.07 -6.25 17.96
CA PRO A 71 -8.14 -6.79 17.14
C PRO A 71 -8.84 -5.63 16.44
N ARG A 72 -8.74 -5.55 15.11
CA ARG A 72 -9.47 -4.56 14.31
C ARG A 72 -10.97 -4.85 14.38
N TYR A 73 -11.64 -4.39 15.43
CA TYR A 73 -13.08 -4.33 15.47
C TYR A 73 -13.56 -3.24 14.52
N SER A 74 -14.18 -3.63 13.41
CA SER A 74 -14.85 -2.70 12.49
C SER A 74 -16.37 -2.80 12.71
N PRO A 75 -17.08 -1.71 13.05
CA PRO A 75 -18.52 -1.73 13.28
C PRO A 75 -19.37 -1.96 12.01
N HIS A 76 -18.75 -2.19 10.84
CA HIS A 76 -19.46 -2.34 9.56
C HIS A 76 -19.70 -3.79 9.11
N THR A 77 -19.29 -4.80 9.89
CA THR A 77 -19.65 -6.20 9.60
C THR A 77 -21.01 -6.55 10.22
N ASN A 78 -22.10 -5.93 9.77
CA ASN A 78 -23.45 -6.36 10.14
C ASN A 78 -24.21 -6.90 8.92
N ARG A 79 -24.23 -8.24 8.88
CA ARG A 79 -25.19 -9.18 8.26
C ARG A 79 -26.29 -8.57 7.36
N HIS A 80 -26.20 -8.88 6.08
CA HIS A 80 -27.41 -9.18 5.29
C HIS A 80 -27.71 -10.67 5.41
N SER A 81 -28.39 -11.05 6.50
CA SER A 81 -29.22 -12.26 6.49
C SER A 81 -30.48 -11.94 5.68
N GLY A 82 -30.53 -12.41 4.44
CA GLY A 82 -31.73 -12.39 3.62
C GLY A 82 -32.86 -13.19 4.27
N SER A 83 -34.08 -12.66 4.14
CA SER A 83 -35.34 -13.36 4.41
C SER A 83 -35.63 -14.39 3.34
#